data_AF-A0A1H9Y1D3-F1
#
_entry.id   AF-A0A1H9Y1D3-F1
#
_cell.length_a   1.000
_cell.length_b   1.000
_cell.length_c   1.000
_cell.angle_alpha   90.00
_cell.angle_beta   90.00
_cell.angle_gamma   90.00
#
_symmetry.space_group_name_H-M   'P 1'
#
loop_
_entity.id
_entity.type
_entity.pdbx_description
1 polymer ?
#
loop_
_entity_poly.entity_id
_entity_poly.type
_entity_poly.pdbx_seq_one_letter_code
_entity_poly.pdbx_strand_id
1 'polypeptide(L)'
;MKKYNCDFHIHIGSACKKAVKVTASRNMTILNIIEHSIVAKGMDIIGLVDCGSPYVLQELSFLIREGILEELEEGGLVYKSDLASLTLILGSEVETQEGVHAVCFFPDLSRTIAFSEFLATKVTNNNLSTQRANVTSNQLLDFVKEHDGIFMPAHIFTPHKSYYGKAFTRLKECFGNRVEEIDVVELGLSADTKLADCIAELHNFNFLTNSDAHSVGKIAREYNVLQLEAPTFSEIKKGIKNRDGRKIIANYGLDPQLGKYYYNFCANCDKVLEDCFCDKQKIVKGVYNRIMEIKDLNFGHHPIHRPQYYYQIPLEFIPGLGKKGREKALQELGTEAQILHQISEEKLRKYFSDKIVEIIIKGREGSLSLQRGGGGKYGKVMV
;
A
#
# COMPACT_ATOMS: atom_id res chain seq x y z
N MET A 1 -21.47 11.29 -6.06
CA MET A 1 -20.22 10.56 -5.78
C MET A 1 -20.36 9.75 -4.50
N LYS A 2 -19.75 8.57 -4.44
CA LYS A 2 -19.72 7.65 -3.30
C LYS A 2 -18.28 7.57 -2.75
N LYS A 3 -18.13 7.07 -1.53
CA LYS A 3 -16.83 6.82 -0.89
C LYS A 3 -16.48 5.34 -1.03
N TYR A 4 -15.23 5.05 -1.35
CA TYR A 4 -14.72 3.70 -1.57
C TYR A 4 -13.43 3.51 -0.76
N ASN A 5 -13.35 2.43 0.01
CA ASN A 5 -12.14 1.98 0.67
C ASN A 5 -11.27 1.22 -0.34
N CYS A 6 -10.02 1.64 -0.49
CA CYS A 6 -9.13 1.16 -1.55
C CYS A 6 -7.73 0.79 -1.04
N ASP A 7 -7.28 -0.41 -1.35
CA ASP A 7 -5.90 -0.86 -1.11
C ASP A 7 -5.29 -1.36 -2.43
N PHE A 8 -4.37 -0.57 -2.99
CA PHE A 8 -3.88 -0.80 -4.36
C PHE A 8 -2.62 -1.67 -4.45
N HIS A 9 -2.05 -2.11 -3.33
CA HIS A 9 -0.77 -2.84 -3.33
C HIS A 9 -0.89 -4.17 -2.58
N ILE A 10 -1.48 -5.17 -3.25
CA ILE A 10 -1.67 -6.52 -2.71
C ILE A 10 -0.97 -7.56 -3.58
N HIS A 11 -0.11 -8.37 -2.97
CA HIS A 11 0.60 -9.45 -3.66
C HIS A 11 -0.20 -10.75 -3.71
N ILE A 12 -0.04 -11.48 -4.80
CA ILE A 12 -0.51 -12.85 -5.03
C ILE A 12 0.67 -13.79 -4.78
N GLY A 13 0.55 -14.63 -3.76
CA GLY A 13 1.57 -15.62 -3.41
C GLY A 13 1.52 -16.86 -4.28
N SER A 14 0.34 -17.25 -4.75
CA SER A 14 0.19 -18.35 -5.71
C SER A 14 -1.02 -18.18 -6.63
N ALA A 15 -0.86 -18.67 -7.87
CA ALA A 15 -1.90 -18.77 -8.89
C ALA A 15 -1.67 -20.05 -9.69
N CYS A 16 -2.73 -20.69 -10.21
CA CYS A 16 -2.62 -21.97 -10.93
C CYS A 16 -1.87 -23.07 -10.12
N LYS A 17 -1.96 -23.02 -8.79
CA LYS A 17 -1.21 -23.89 -7.84
C LYS A 17 0.32 -23.78 -7.94
N LYS A 18 0.83 -22.70 -8.53
CA LYS A 18 2.27 -22.39 -8.66
C LYS A 18 2.60 -21.11 -7.88
N ALA A 19 3.83 -21.01 -7.40
CA ALA A 19 4.30 -19.83 -6.68
C ALA A 19 4.42 -18.63 -7.64
N VAL A 20 4.03 -17.45 -7.17
CA VAL A 20 4.12 -16.17 -7.90
C VAL A 20 5.04 -15.22 -7.12
N LYS A 21 4.60 -14.70 -5.97
CA LYS A 21 5.45 -13.94 -5.03
C LYS A 21 5.97 -14.86 -3.92
N VAL A 22 7.24 -15.25 -3.99
CA VAL A 22 7.86 -16.23 -3.06
C VAL A 22 7.84 -15.76 -1.59
N THR A 23 7.90 -14.44 -1.36
CA THR A 23 7.85 -13.85 -0.02
C THR A 23 6.44 -13.73 0.54
N ALA A 24 5.40 -13.95 -0.28
CA ALA A 24 4.02 -13.91 0.15
C ALA A 24 3.52 -15.32 0.53
N SER A 25 2.50 -15.35 1.39
CA SER A 25 1.83 -16.60 1.77
C SER A 25 1.25 -17.29 0.54
N ARG A 26 1.40 -18.62 0.44
CA ARG A 26 0.74 -19.42 -0.61
C ARG A 26 -0.79 -19.27 -0.60
N ASN A 27 -1.37 -18.88 0.54
CA ASN A 27 -2.80 -18.63 0.67
C ASN A 27 -3.23 -17.27 0.09
N MET A 28 -2.30 -16.42 -0.37
CA MET A 28 -2.62 -15.23 -1.17
C MET A 28 -2.96 -15.66 -2.61
N THR A 29 -4.09 -16.34 -2.76
CA THR A 29 -4.70 -16.63 -4.07
C THR A 29 -5.72 -15.55 -4.41
N ILE A 30 -6.07 -15.39 -5.69
CA ILE A 30 -7.00 -14.33 -6.14
C ILE A 30 -8.33 -14.40 -5.35
N LEU A 31 -8.92 -15.59 -5.24
CA LEU A 31 -10.20 -15.78 -4.54
C LEU A 31 -10.10 -15.51 -3.03
N ASN A 32 -9.02 -15.95 -2.36
CA ASN A 32 -8.84 -15.68 -0.93
C ASN A 32 -8.63 -14.19 -0.66
N ILE A 33 -7.94 -13.48 -1.57
CA ILE A 33 -7.76 -12.03 -1.48
C ILE A 33 -9.12 -11.34 -1.61
N ILE A 34 -9.93 -11.70 -2.61
CA ILE A 34 -11.28 -11.16 -2.81
C ILE A 34 -12.14 -11.38 -1.56
N GLU A 35 -12.27 -12.62 -1.10
CA GLU A 35 -13.10 -12.99 0.04
C GLU A 35 -12.67 -12.22 1.30
N HIS A 36 -11.37 -12.21 1.61
CA HIS A 36 -10.87 -11.54 2.82
C HIS A 36 -11.02 -10.02 2.74
N SER A 37 -10.83 -9.43 1.55
CA SER A 37 -10.99 -7.99 1.33
C SER A 37 -12.42 -7.53 1.60
N ILE A 38 -13.41 -8.31 1.17
CA ILE A 38 -14.83 -8.03 1.40
C ILE A 38 -15.20 -8.31 2.86
N VAL A 39 -15.04 -9.54 3.30
CA VAL A 39 -15.66 -10.05 4.54
C VAL A 39 -14.93 -9.57 5.78
N ALA A 40 -13.59 -9.58 5.75
CA ALA A 40 -12.80 -9.23 6.92
C ALA A 40 -12.36 -7.77 6.93
N LYS A 41 -11.97 -7.20 5.78
CA LYS A 41 -11.34 -5.88 5.73
C LYS A 41 -12.29 -4.74 5.36
N GLY A 42 -13.33 -5.01 4.58
CA GLY A 42 -14.30 -3.99 4.13
C GLY A 42 -13.74 -3.07 3.05
N MET A 43 -13.01 -3.63 2.10
CA MET A 43 -12.54 -2.93 0.90
C MET A 43 -13.58 -2.99 -0.21
N ASP A 44 -13.64 -1.92 -1.00
CA ASP A 44 -14.51 -1.82 -2.17
C ASP A 44 -13.71 -1.94 -3.48
N ILE A 45 -12.44 -1.54 -3.46
CA ILE A 45 -11.53 -1.61 -4.59
C ILE A 45 -10.17 -2.14 -4.11
N ILE A 46 -9.59 -3.08 -4.83
CA ILE A 46 -8.23 -3.58 -4.55
C ILE A 46 -7.36 -3.56 -5.80
N GLY A 47 -6.06 -3.34 -5.60
CA GLY A 47 -5.04 -3.48 -6.64
C GLY A 47 -4.23 -4.76 -6.45
N LEU A 48 -4.20 -5.61 -7.47
CA LEU A 48 -3.38 -6.81 -7.50
C LEU A 48 -2.10 -6.49 -8.27
N VAL A 49 -0.95 -6.63 -7.61
CA VAL A 49 0.34 -6.13 -8.16
C VAL A 49 1.26 -7.23 -8.67
N ASP A 50 0.72 -8.40 -9.02
CA ASP A 50 1.49 -9.51 -9.57
C ASP A 50 0.91 -10.01 -10.91
N CYS A 51 0.09 -9.19 -11.58
CA CYS A 51 -0.58 -9.54 -12.84
C CYS A 51 0.36 -9.59 -14.06
N GLY A 52 1.64 -9.24 -13.89
CA GLY A 52 2.68 -9.47 -14.89
C GLY A 52 3.13 -10.94 -14.98
N SER A 53 2.65 -11.80 -14.07
CA SER A 53 2.89 -13.25 -14.12
C SER A 53 1.90 -13.96 -15.04
N PRO A 54 2.37 -14.79 -16.00
CA PRO A 54 1.50 -15.62 -16.82
C PRO A 54 0.55 -16.53 -16.03
N TYR A 55 0.97 -17.02 -14.85
CA TYR A 55 0.09 -17.84 -14.00
C TYR A 55 -1.09 -17.05 -13.45
N VAL A 56 -0.86 -15.80 -13.06
CA VAL A 56 -1.93 -14.90 -12.58
C VAL A 56 -2.88 -14.58 -13.73
N LEU A 57 -2.35 -14.23 -14.90
CA LEU A 57 -3.16 -13.94 -16.08
C LEU A 57 -4.00 -15.13 -16.51
N GLN A 58 -3.43 -16.33 -16.52
CA GLN A 58 -4.16 -17.56 -16.83
C GLN A 58 -5.32 -17.79 -15.84
N GLU A 59 -5.10 -17.58 -14.55
CA GLU A 59 -6.13 -17.74 -13.53
C GLU A 59 -7.22 -16.65 -13.67
N LEU A 60 -6.85 -15.39 -13.94
CA LEU A 60 -7.80 -14.30 -14.21
C LEU A 60 -8.67 -14.61 -15.44
N SER A 61 -8.06 -15.03 -16.56
CA SER A 61 -8.79 -15.43 -17.76
C SER A 61 -9.75 -16.59 -17.50
N PHE A 62 -9.35 -17.55 -16.68
CA PHE A 62 -10.22 -18.64 -16.25
C PHE A 62 -11.41 -18.10 -15.45
N LEU A 63 -11.16 -17.28 -14.42
CA LEU A 63 -12.22 -16.71 -13.57
C LEU A 63 -13.21 -15.85 -14.37
N ILE A 64 -12.74 -15.12 -15.39
CA ILE A 64 -13.61 -14.35 -16.29
C ILE A 64 -14.47 -15.27 -17.14
N ARG A 65 -13.88 -16.31 -17.73
CA ARG A 65 -14.61 -17.28 -18.56
C ARG A 65 -15.69 -18.04 -17.77
N GLU A 66 -15.43 -18.35 -16.51
CA GLU A 66 -16.40 -19.00 -15.62
C GLU A 66 -17.46 -18.01 -15.06
N GLY A 67 -17.40 -16.73 -15.42
CA GLY A 67 -18.35 -15.71 -14.96
C GLY A 67 -18.19 -15.32 -13.49
N ILE A 68 -17.05 -15.66 -12.86
CA ILE A 68 -16.73 -15.26 -11.47
C ILE A 68 -16.25 -13.80 -11.44
N LEU A 69 -15.56 -13.36 -12.50
CA LEU A 69 -15.14 -11.98 -12.70
C LEU A 69 -15.71 -11.45 -14.01
N GLU A 70 -16.06 -10.16 -14.04
CA GLU A 70 -16.50 -9.47 -15.26
C GLU A 70 -15.59 -8.26 -15.53
N GLU A 71 -15.21 -8.03 -16.78
CA GLU A 71 -14.54 -6.79 -17.19
C GLU A 71 -15.54 -5.61 -17.20
N LEU A 72 -15.13 -4.47 -16.62
CA LEU A 72 -15.90 -3.24 -16.63
C LEU A 72 -15.55 -2.39 -17.87
N GLU A 73 -16.56 -1.74 -18.45
CA GLU A 73 -16.37 -0.88 -19.65
C GLU A 73 -15.36 0.26 -19.42
N GLU A 74 -15.39 0.89 -18.24
CA GLU A 74 -14.43 1.94 -17.85
C GLU A 74 -13.17 1.41 -17.14
N GLY A 75 -12.90 0.11 -17.27
CA GLY A 75 -11.73 -0.58 -16.78
C GLY A 75 -11.83 -1.08 -15.33
N GLY A 76 -11.04 -2.12 -15.05
CA GLY A 76 -11.10 -2.96 -13.85
C GLY A 76 -11.91 -4.23 -14.08
N LEU A 77 -11.71 -5.21 -13.21
CA LEU A 77 -12.57 -6.40 -13.11
C LEU A 77 -13.50 -6.24 -11.92
N VAL A 78 -14.71 -6.77 -11.98
CA VAL A 78 -15.63 -6.79 -10.84
C VAL A 78 -15.94 -8.23 -10.44
N TYR A 79 -15.81 -8.49 -9.14
CA TYR A 79 -16.41 -9.64 -8.50
C TYR A 79 -17.76 -9.21 -7.93
N LYS A 80 -18.83 -9.95 -8.23
CA LYS A 80 -20.17 -9.71 -7.68
C LYS A 80 -20.70 -10.98 -7.03
N SER A 81 -21.23 -10.82 -5.83
CA SER A 81 -22.09 -11.81 -5.17
C SER A 81 -23.39 -11.12 -4.75
N ASP A 82 -24.35 -11.91 -4.27
CA ASP A 82 -25.63 -11.37 -3.76
C ASP A 82 -25.46 -10.38 -2.60
N LEU A 83 -24.32 -10.44 -1.90
CA LEU A 83 -24.08 -9.69 -0.66
C LEU A 83 -23.04 -8.58 -0.81
N ALA A 84 -22.18 -8.62 -1.84
CA ALA A 84 -21.08 -7.69 -1.98
C ALA A 84 -20.56 -7.58 -3.42
N SER A 85 -19.93 -6.44 -3.71
CA SER A 85 -19.17 -6.22 -4.94
C SER A 85 -17.77 -5.74 -4.60
N LEU A 86 -16.77 -6.18 -5.35
CA LEU A 86 -15.38 -5.73 -5.22
C LEU A 86 -14.79 -5.49 -6.61
N THR A 87 -14.21 -4.31 -6.83
CA THR A 87 -13.44 -4.02 -8.06
C THR A 87 -11.97 -4.39 -7.85
N LEU A 88 -11.39 -5.08 -8.84
CA LEU A 88 -9.99 -5.42 -8.94
C LEU A 88 -9.33 -4.56 -10.03
N ILE A 89 -8.25 -3.89 -9.66
CA ILE A 89 -7.38 -3.18 -10.59
C ILE A 89 -6.13 -4.02 -10.82
N LEU A 90 -5.84 -4.28 -12.09
CA LEU A 90 -4.75 -5.15 -12.51
C LEU A 90 -3.46 -4.34 -12.60
N GLY A 91 -2.40 -4.81 -11.94
CA GLY A 91 -1.12 -4.16 -11.98
C GLY A 91 0.05 -5.08 -11.68
N SER A 92 1.24 -4.49 -11.65
CA SER A 92 2.50 -5.19 -11.41
C SER A 92 3.48 -4.31 -10.66
N GLU A 93 3.99 -4.80 -9.54
CA GLU A 93 5.17 -4.26 -8.87
C GLU A 93 6.43 -4.80 -9.58
N VAL A 94 7.27 -3.89 -10.06
CA VAL A 94 8.50 -4.21 -10.80
C VAL A 94 9.70 -3.60 -10.09
N GLU A 95 10.74 -4.41 -9.84
CA GLU A 95 12.04 -3.89 -9.44
C GLU A 95 12.82 -3.45 -10.68
N THR A 96 13.17 -2.17 -10.76
CA THR A 96 13.85 -1.58 -11.92
C THR A 96 15.37 -1.75 -11.88
N GLN A 97 16.06 -1.32 -12.94
CA GLN A 97 17.53 -1.24 -12.98
C GLN A 97 18.10 -0.35 -11.87
N GLU A 98 17.41 0.74 -11.52
CA GLU A 98 17.79 1.62 -10.40
C GLU A 98 17.67 0.90 -9.05
N GLY A 99 17.08 -0.31 -9.02
CA GLY A 99 16.87 -1.13 -7.84
C GLY A 99 15.86 -0.49 -6.89
N VAL A 100 14.80 0.07 -7.46
CA VAL A 100 13.62 0.61 -6.79
C VAL A 100 12.38 -0.10 -7.31
N HIS A 101 11.29 -0.07 -6.56
CA HIS A 101 10.02 -0.65 -6.96
C HIS A 101 9.08 0.42 -7.52
N ALA A 102 8.44 0.09 -8.63
CA ALA A 102 7.32 0.87 -9.18
C ALA A 102 6.14 -0.07 -9.43
N VAL A 103 4.93 0.41 -9.17
CA VAL A 103 3.70 -0.28 -9.52
C VAL A 103 3.13 0.31 -10.80
N CYS A 104 2.82 -0.54 -11.76
CA CYS A 104 2.22 -0.21 -13.04
C CYS A 104 0.82 -0.82 -13.09
N PHE A 105 -0.24 -0.01 -13.17
CA PHE A 105 -1.62 -0.51 -13.33
C PHE A 105 -2.14 -0.26 -14.73
N PHE A 106 -3.02 -1.15 -15.19
CA PHE A 106 -3.62 -1.12 -16.52
C PHE A 106 -5.15 -1.23 -16.44
N PRO A 107 -5.88 -0.61 -17.39
CA PRO A 107 -7.34 -0.54 -17.33
C PRO A 107 -8.02 -1.89 -17.56
N ASP A 108 -7.41 -2.81 -18.31
CA ASP A 108 -8.03 -4.07 -18.71
C ASP A 108 -7.03 -5.22 -18.82
N LEU A 109 -7.57 -6.42 -19.01
CA LEU A 109 -6.78 -7.63 -19.12
C LEU A 109 -5.88 -7.62 -20.37
N SER A 110 -6.35 -7.06 -21.49
CA SER A 110 -5.59 -7.03 -22.74
C SER A 110 -4.28 -6.25 -22.60
N ARG A 111 -4.33 -5.04 -22.02
CA ARG A 111 -3.14 -4.22 -21.74
C ARG A 111 -2.25 -4.85 -20.67
N THR A 112 -2.84 -5.55 -19.70
CA THR A 112 -2.07 -6.29 -18.69
C THR A 112 -1.31 -7.46 -19.32
N ILE A 113 -1.89 -8.17 -20.29
CA ILE A 113 -1.22 -9.22 -21.08
C ILE A 113 -0.06 -8.62 -21.87
N ALA A 114 -0.27 -7.50 -22.56
CA ALA A 114 0.79 -6.79 -23.29
C ALA A 114 1.95 -6.39 -22.36
N PHE A 115 1.65 -5.96 -21.13
CA PHE A 115 2.69 -5.67 -20.13
C PHE A 115 3.46 -6.92 -19.67
N SER A 116 2.77 -8.05 -19.49
CA SER A 116 3.41 -9.33 -19.16
C SER A 116 4.36 -9.79 -20.28
N GLU A 117 3.97 -9.64 -21.55
CA GLU A 117 4.81 -9.94 -22.71
C GLU A 117 6.03 -9.02 -22.76
N PHE A 118 5.84 -7.72 -22.53
CA PHE A 118 6.94 -6.76 -22.40
C PHE A 118 7.90 -7.18 -21.27
N LEU A 119 7.40 -7.47 -20.07
CA LEU A 119 8.21 -7.90 -18.94
C LEU A 119 8.97 -9.20 -19.22
N ALA A 120 8.40 -10.14 -19.96
CA ALA A 120 9.06 -11.38 -20.36
C ALA A 120 10.38 -11.13 -21.11
N THR A 121 10.49 -10.00 -21.82
CA THR A 121 11.74 -9.58 -22.49
C THR A 121 12.76 -8.95 -21.55
N LYS A 122 12.36 -8.60 -20.32
CA LYS A 122 13.16 -7.85 -19.33
C LYS A 122 13.59 -8.69 -18.13
N VAL A 123 12.97 -9.84 -17.88
CA VAL A 123 13.31 -10.74 -16.76
C VAL A 123 13.64 -12.14 -17.26
N THR A 124 14.31 -12.94 -16.42
CA THR A 124 14.68 -14.33 -16.77
C THR A 124 13.55 -15.33 -16.55
N ASN A 125 12.58 -15.04 -15.66
CA ASN A 125 11.46 -15.94 -15.39
C ASN A 125 10.18 -15.18 -15.05
N ASN A 126 9.45 -14.66 -16.03
CA ASN A 126 8.23 -13.87 -15.79
C ASN A 126 7.11 -14.58 -15.01
N ASN A 127 7.20 -15.87 -14.71
CA ASN A 127 6.25 -16.54 -13.81
C ASN A 127 6.33 -16.05 -12.36
N LEU A 128 7.51 -15.59 -11.91
CA LEU A 128 7.70 -15.02 -10.58
C LEU A 128 7.57 -13.50 -10.63
N SER A 129 6.87 -12.91 -9.66
CA SER A 129 6.66 -11.48 -9.61
C SER A 129 7.82 -10.72 -8.96
N THR A 130 7.86 -9.40 -9.21
CA THR A 130 8.82 -8.44 -8.64
C THR A 130 10.29 -8.87 -8.79
N GLN A 131 10.62 -9.53 -9.89
CA GLN A 131 12.02 -9.73 -10.23
C GLN A 131 12.64 -8.41 -10.68
N ARG A 132 13.95 -8.29 -10.43
CA ARG A 132 14.73 -7.20 -11.01
C ARG A 132 14.72 -7.33 -12.52
N ALA A 133 14.04 -6.40 -13.16
CA ALA A 133 13.89 -6.31 -14.59
C ALA A 133 14.98 -5.43 -15.20
N ASN A 134 15.44 -5.80 -16.39
CA ASN A 134 16.37 -5.03 -17.20
C ASN A 134 15.65 -3.84 -17.89
N VAL A 135 14.99 -3.01 -17.08
CA VAL A 135 14.19 -1.85 -17.49
C VAL A 135 14.40 -0.70 -16.51
N THR A 136 14.56 0.51 -17.01
CA THR A 136 14.65 1.73 -16.18
C THR A 136 13.26 2.20 -15.75
N SER A 137 13.22 3.07 -14.75
CA SER A 137 11.97 3.68 -14.28
C SER A 137 11.31 4.53 -15.38
N ASN A 138 12.10 5.23 -16.21
CA ASN A 138 11.59 5.98 -17.37
C ASN A 138 11.02 5.06 -18.46
N GLN A 139 11.67 3.92 -18.73
CA GLN A 139 11.15 2.96 -19.72
C GLN A 139 9.83 2.31 -19.26
N LEU A 140 9.67 2.06 -17.96
CA LEU A 140 8.37 1.64 -17.42
C LEU A 140 7.33 2.74 -17.54
N LEU A 141 7.70 3.98 -17.19
CA LEU A 141 6.82 5.14 -17.35
C LEU A 141 6.34 5.27 -18.80
N ASP A 142 7.23 5.16 -19.79
CA ASP A 142 6.89 5.17 -21.22
C ASP A 142 5.81 4.14 -21.56
N PHE A 143 6.07 2.87 -21.24
CA PHE A 143 5.13 1.78 -21.52
C PHE A 143 3.76 2.06 -20.89
N VAL A 144 3.74 2.48 -19.62
CA VAL A 144 2.50 2.75 -18.89
C VAL A 144 1.72 3.89 -19.55
N LYS A 145 2.38 4.97 -19.98
CA LYS A 145 1.71 6.10 -20.65
C LYS A 145 1.15 5.71 -22.01
N GLU A 146 1.89 4.95 -22.80
CA GLU A 146 1.45 4.43 -24.10
C GLU A 146 0.19 3.55 -23.99
N HIS A 147 0.01 2.89 -22.84
CA HIS A 147 -1.12 1.99 -22.59
C HIS A 147 -2.20 2.59 -21.69
N ASP A 148 -2.22 3.92 -21.52
CA ASP A 148 -3.18 4.65 -20.68
C ASP A 148 -3.25 4.15 -19.22
N GLY A 149 -2.16 3.58 -18.72
CA GLY A 149 -2.07 3.06 -17.36
C GLY A 149 -1.83 4.13 -16.29
N ILE A 150 -1.56 3.66 -15.08
CA ILE A 150 -1.16 4.46 -13.92
C ILE A 150 0.24 4.01 -13.47
N PHE A 151 1.19 4.95 -13.41
CA PHE A 151 2.54 4.72 -12.93
C PHE A 151 2.70 5.29 -11.53
N MET A 152 3.09 4.44 -10.58
CA MET A 152 3.24 4.79 -9.17
C MET A 152 4.59 4.30 -8.61
N PRO A 153 5.53 5.21 -8.26
CA PRO A 153 6.63 4.89 -7.38
C PRO A 153 6.14 4.23 -6.08
N ALA A 154 6.60 3.02 -5.80
CA ALA A 154 6.14 2.23 -4.67
C ALA A 154 6.92 2.57 -3.39
N HIS A 155 6.23 2.52 -2.24
CA HIS A 155 6.76 2.65 -0.88
C HIS A 155 8.04 3.49 -0.76
N ILE A 156 7.96 4.74 -1.23
CA ILE A 156 9.10 5.56 -1.68
C ILE A 156 10.14 5.88 -0.59
N PHE A 157 9.83 5.62 0.68
CA PHE A 157 10.69 5.87 1.83
C PHE A 157 11.30 4.63 2.47
N THR A 158 10.87 3.41 2.09
CA THR A 158 11.37 2.17 2.70
C THR A 158 12.90 2.08 2.54
N PRO A 159 13.70 1.65 3.53
CA PRO A 159 15.17 1.63 3.43
C PRO A 159 15.74 0.73 2.32
N HIS A 160 14.89 -0.07 1.68
CA HIS A 160 15.23 -1.00 0.64
C HIS A 160 14.29 -0.77 -0.54
N LYS A 161 14.83 -0.91 -1.76
CA LYS A 161 14.05 -0.94 -3.00
C LYS A 161 13.11 0.25 -3.20
N SER A 162 13.45 1.41 -2.68
CA SER A 162 12.64 2.63 -2.79
C SER A 162 13.45 3.80 -3.36
N TYR A 163 12.73 4.80 -3.84
CA TYR A 163 13.31 5.99 -4.44
C TYR A 163 14.11 6.81 -3.42
N TYR A 164 13.47 7.36 -2.38
CA TYR A 164 14.14 8.21 -1.41
C TYR A 164 14.92 7.43 -0.35
N GLY A 165 14.41 6.27 0.05
CA GLY A 165 15.04 5.46 1.09
C GLY A 165 16.37 4.85 0.64
N LYS A 166 16.56 4.60 -0.66
CA LYS A 166 17.72 3.89 -1.19
C LYS A 166 18.41 4.53 -2.40
N ALA A 167 17.69 5.07 -3.38
CA ALA A 167 18.29 5.33 -4.69
C ALA A 167 18.63 6.81 -4.97
N PHE A 168 17.79 7.74 -4.52
CA PHE A 168 17.82 9.15 -4.94
C PHE A 168 17.58 10.10 -3.76
N THR A 169 18.02 11.36 -3.88
CA THR A 169 17.58 12.43 -2.96
C THR A 169 16.36 13.16 -3.48
N ARG A 170 16.16 13.13 -4.79
CA ARG A 170 15.01 13.68 -5.49
C ARG A 170 14.49 12.75 -6.59
N LEU A 171 13.17 12.65 -6.79
CA LEU A 171 12.60 11.92 -7.93
C LEU A 171 13.09 12.50 -9.27
N LYS A 172 13.31 13.82 -9.32
CA LYS A 172 13.88 14.50 -10.50
C LYS A 172 15.24 13.94 -10.93
N GLU A 173 16.04 13.34 -10.05
CA GLU A 173 17.30 12.68 -10.43
C GLU A 173 17.06 11.44 -11.31
N CYS A 174 15.94 10.75 -11.11
CA CYS A 174 15.56 9.57 -11.87
C CYS A 174 14.78 9.93 -13.14
N PHE A 175 13.79 10.82 -13.03
CA PHE A 175 12.85 11.12 -14.12
C PHE A 175 13.17 12.40 -14.91
N GLY A 176 14.11 13.22 -14.44
CA GLY A 176 14.39 14.52 -15.05
C GLY A 176 13.15 15.39 -15.15
N ASN A 177 12.91 15.99 -16.31
CA ASN A 177 11.72 16.83 -16.55
C ASN A 177 10.41 16.03 -16.61
N ARG A 178 10.49 14.70 -16.69
CA ARG A 178 9.33 13.80 -16.78
C ARG A 178 8.76 13.45 -15.42
N VAL A 179 9.32 13.98 -14.33
CA VAL A 179 8.81 13.74 -12.97
C VAL A 179 7.34 14.14 -12.84
N GLU A 180 6.89 15.16 -13.56
CA GLU A 180 5.49 15.62 -13.62
C GLU A 180 4.55 14.63 -14.35
N GLU A 181 5.09 13.64 -15.06
CA GLU A 181 4.29 12.58 -15.68
C GLU A 181 3.93 11.48 -14.67
N ILE A 182 4.55 11.41 -13.50
CA ILE A 182 4.18 10.44 -12.44
C ILE A 182 2.74 10.72 -12.01
N ASP A 183 1.90 9.68 -11.94
CA ASP A 183 0.48 9.86 -11.67
C ASP A 183 0.18 10.08 -10.19
N VAL A 184 0.90 9.38 -9.32
CA VAL A 184 0.72 9.34 -7.87
C VAL A 184 1.94 8.68 -7.23
N VAL A 185 2.18 8.89 -5.94
CA VAL A 185 3.26 8.20 -5.21
C VAL A 185 2.71 7.44 -4.01
N GLU A 186 3.32 6.29 -3.70
CA GLU A 186 2.98 5.51 -2.52
C GLU A 186 3.97 5.79 -1.38
N LEU A 187 3.45 6.18 -0.20
CA LEU A 187 4.29 6.45 0.97
C LEU A 187 4.93 5.18 1.52
N GLY A 188 4.12 4.14 1.66
CA GLY A 188 4.46 2.87 2.29
C GLY A 188 4.56 2.97 3.82
N LEU A 189 4.71 1.81 4.46
CA LEU A 189 4.58 1.59 5.91
C LEU A 189 5.55 2.37 6.82
N SER A 190 6.52 3.07 6.23
CA SER A 190 7.61 3.70 6.98
C SER A 190 7.51 5.22 7.05
N ALA A 191 6.52 5.81 6.38
CA ALA A 191 6.32 7.26 6.36
C ALA A 191 4.83 7.61 6.34
N ASP A 192 4.52 8.76 6.93
CA ASP A 192 3.20 9.38 6.84
C ASP A 192 3.27 10.67 6.02
N THR A 193 2.12 11.32 5.87
CA THR A 193 2.02 12.61 5.17
C THR A 193 2.88 13.70 5.82
N LYS A 194 3.03 13.69 7.15
CA LYS A 194 3.82 14.71 7.87
C LYS A 194 5.29 14.64 7.49
N LEU A 195 5.83 13.43 7.36
CA LEU A 195 7.20 13.21 6.94
C LEU A 195 7.38 13.49 5.45
N ALA A 196 6.46 13.01 4.61
CA ALA A 196 6.56 13.17 3.16
C ALA A 196 6.47 14.63 2.71
N ASP A 197 5.57 15.43 3.30
CA ASP A 197 5.40 16.85 2.94
C ASP A 197 6.58 17.74 3.39
N CYS A 198 7.59 17.20 4.07
CA CYS A 198 8.85 17.91 4.30
C CYS A 198 9.74 18.00 3.04
N ILE A 199 9.34 17.35 1.94
CA ILE A 199 10.03 17.35 0.66
C ILE A 199 9.14 18.09 -0.37
N ALA A 200 9.59 19.25 -0.82
CA ALA A 200 8.81 20.19 -1.63
C ALA A 200 8.36 19.60 -2.98
N GLU A 201 9.19 18.78 -3.65
CA GLU A 201 8.78 18.16 -4.92
C GLU A 201 7.57 17.21 -4.74
N LEU A 202 7.34 16.69 -3.52
CA LEU A 202 6.19 15.83 -3.24
C LEU A 202 4.87 16.59 -3.12
N HIS A 203 4.90 17.93 -3.05
CA HIS A 203 3.70 18.76 -3.04
C HIS A 203 2.97 18.77 -4.39
N ASN A 204 3.63 18.32 -5.47
CA ASN A 204 3.03 18.15 -6.79
C ASN A 204 2.25 16.84 -6.94
N PHE A 205 2.40 15.89 -6.01
CA PHE A 205 1.78 14.57 -6.09
C PHE A 205 0.72 14.39 -5.01
N ASN A 206 -0.34 13.67 -5.35
CA ASN A 206 -1.18 13.04 -4.33
C ASN A 206 -0.51 11.78 -3.78
N PHE A 207 -0.93 11.37 -2.59
CA PHE A 207 -0.35 10.23 -1.89
C PHE A 207 -1.34 9.08 -1.78
N LEU A 208 -0.83 7.87 -2.03
CA LEU A 208 -1.50 6.63 -1.65
C LEU A 208 -0.75 5.96 -0.51
N THR A 209 -1.51 5.26 0.32
CA THR A 209 -1.05 4.44 1.44
C THR A 209 -1.67 3.07 1.27
N ASN A 210 -0.85 2.08 0.91
CA ASN A 210 -1.30 0.75 0.56
C ASN A 210 -0.56 -0.29 1.39
N SER A 211 -1.17 -1.46 1.52
CA SER A 211 -0.72 -2.42 2.53
C SER A 211 0.58 -3.13 2.19
N ASP A 212 0.99 -3.23 0.92
CA ASP A 212 2.04 -4.16 0.49
C ASP A 212 1.80 -5.56 1.09
N ALA A 213 0.55 -6.04 0.94
CA ALA A 213 0.06 -7.21 1.63
C ALA A 213 0.68 -8.50 1.08
N HIS A 214 1.40 -9.20 1.95
CA HIS A 214 2.01 -10.51 1.69
C HIS A 214 1.24 -11.67 2.35
N SER A 215 0.12 -11.38 3.02
CA SER A 215 -0.77 -12.35 3.66
C SER A 215 -2.13 -11.71 3.85
N VAL A 216 -3.21 -12.49 3.77
CA VAL A 216 -4.58 -11.94 3.76
C VAL A 216 -4.86 -11.04 4.96
N GLY A 217 -4.38 -11.42 6.16
CA GLY A 217 -4.54 -10.63 7.38
C GLY A 217 -3.90 -9.23 7.35
N LYS A 218 -2.92 -9.00 6.47
CA LYS A 218 -2.22 -7.72 6.30
C LYS A 218 -2.87 -6.79 5.28
N ILE A 219 -3.85 -7.27 4.51
CA ILE A 219 -4.63 -6.43 3.59
C ILE A 219 -5.24 -5.27 4.40
N ALA A 220 -5.24 -4.07 3.81
CA ALA A 220 -5.76 -2.85 4.41
C ALA A 220 -5.10 -2.41 5.73
N ARG A 221 -3.90 -2.92 6.09
CA ARG A 221 -3.11 -2.31 7.17
C ARG A 221 -2.71 -0.86 6.86
N GLU A 222 -2.64 -0.54 5.57
CA GLU A 222 -2.80 0.81 5.03
C GLU A 222 -3.80 0.73 3.88
N TYR A 223 -4.65 1.74 3.76
CA TYR A 223 -5.61 1.87 2.67
C TYR A 223 -5.99 3.35 2.49
N ASN A 224 -6.81 3.62 1.49
CA ASN A 224 -7.23 4.96 1.11
C ASN A 224 -8.74 5.01 1.10
N VAL A 225 -9.30 6.20 1.26
CA VAL A 225 -10.72 6.43 0.94
C VAL A 225 -10.79 7.40 -0.22
N LEU A 226 -11.36 6.95 -1.34
CA LEU A 226 -11.55 7.74 -2.54
C LEU A 226 -13.02 8.14 -2.68
N GLN A 227 -13.26 9.37 -3.13
CA GLN A 227 -14.57 9.84 -3.54
C GLN A 227 -14.67 9.76 -5.07
N LEU A 228 -15.51 8.86 -5.59
CA LEU A 228 -15.64 8.55 -7.02
C LEU A 228 -17.11 8.52 -7.46
N GLU A 229 -17.40 8.57 -8.76
CA GLU A 229 -18.75 8.31 -9.26
C GLU A 229 -19.05 6.80 -9.33
N ALA A 230 -18.06 6.01 -9.73
CA ALA A 230 -18.13 4.55 -9.83
C ALA A 230 -16.77 3.92 -9.46
N PRO A 231 -16.72 2.63 -9.07
CA PRO A 231 -15.48 1.94 -8.76
C PRO A 231 -14.85 1.38 -10.04
N THR A 232 -14.38 2.27 -10.93
CA THR A 232 -13.78 1.93 -12.23
C THR A 232 -12.36 2.48 -12.33
N PHE A 233 -11.53 1.90 -13.21
CA PHE A 233 -10.16 2.36 -13.42
C PHE A 233 -10.10 3.84 -13.84
N SER A 234 -10.97 4.24 -14.77
CA SER A 234 -11.11 5.63 -15.24
C SER A 234 -11.39 6.60 -14.07
N GLU A 235 -12.32 6.25 -13.19
CA GLU A 235 -12.66 7.08 -12.03
C GLU A 235 -11.50 7.16 -11.02
N ILE A 236 -10.80 6.05 -10.78
CA ILE A 236 -9.60 6.03 -9.93
C ILE A 236 -8.53 6.96 -10.50
N LYS A 237 -8.29 6.91 -11.82
CA LYS A 237 -7.32 7.77 -12.51
C LYS A 237 -7.65 9.27 -12.36
N LYS A 238 -8.94 9.64 -12.37
CA LYS A 238 -9.39 11.00 -12.03
C LYS A 238 -9.19 11.31 -10.54
N GLY A 239 -9.53 10.36 -9.66
CA GLY A 239 -9.45 10.50 -8.21
C GLY A 239 -8.04 10.74 -7.69
N ILE A 240 -7.05 9.99 -8.17
CA ILE A 240 -5.64 10.19 -7.77
C ILE A 240 -5.06 11.51 -8.30
N LYS A 241 -5.72 12.16 -9.27
CA LYS A 241 -5.31 13.45 -9.85
C LYS A 241 -6.19 14.63 -9.40
N ASN A 242 -7.12 14.42 -8.47
CA ASN A 242 -8.08 15.43 -8.01
C ASN A 242 -8.85 16.14 -9.16
N ARG A 243 -9.41 15.37 -10.11
CA ARG A 243 -10.14 15.91 -11.27
C ARG A 243 -11.64 15.73 -11.14
N ASP A 244 -12.41 16.71 -11.65
CA ASP A 244 -13.87 16.65 -11.79
C ASP A 244 -14.61 16.27 -10.50
N GLY A 245 -14.11 16.75 -9.36
CA GLY A 245 -14.66 16.47 -8.03
C GLY A 245 -14.27 15.10 -7.44
N ARG A 246 -13.64 14.21 -8.22
CA ARG A 246 -13.05 12.97 -7.73
C ARG A 246 -11.76 13.29 -7.00
N LYS A 247 -11.53 12.66 -5.85
CA LYS A 247 -10.35 12.90 -5.04
C LYS A 247 -10.10 11.79 -4.03
N ILE A 248 -8.87 11.71 -3.55
CA ILE A 248 -8.55 11.00 -2.31
C ILE A 248 -9.05 11.88 -1.15
N ILE A 249 -9.83 11.30 -0.25
CA ILE A 249 -10.40 12.03 0.89
C ILE A 249 -9.71 11.71 2.21
N ALA A 250 -9.07 10.55 2.31
CA ALA A 250 -8.31 10.14 3.48
C ALA A 250 -7.28 9.07 3.11
N ASN A 251 -6.14 9.10 3.78
CA ASN A 251 -5.17 8.03 3.82
C ASN A 251 -5.21 7.40 5.20
N TYR A 252 -5.21 6.07 5.29
CA TYR A 252 -5.14 5.32 6.54
C TYR A 252 -3.88 4.49 6.54
N GLY A 253 -3.11 4.53 7.63
CA GLY A 253 -1.93 3.68 7.74
C GLY A 253 -1.34 3.64 9.14
N LEU A 254 -0.21 2.97 9.27
CA LEU A 254 0.45 2.77 10.56
C LEU A 254 1.13 4.07 11.00
N ASP A 255 1.29 4.26 12.31
CA ASP A 255 2.24 5.28 12.77
C ASP A 255 3.66 4.82 12.37
N PRO A 256 4.41 5.59 11.56
CA PRO A 256 5.73 5.20 11.09
C PRO A 256 6.72 4.97 12.25
N GLN A 257 6.47 5.50 13.44
CA GLN A 257 7.25 5.23 14.65
C GLN A 257 7.24 3.74 15.04
N LEU A 258 6.21 2.97 14.64
CA LEU A 258 6.16 1.53 14.85
C LEU A 258 7.08 0.77 13.87
N GLY A 259 7.56 1.41 12.81
CA GLY A 259 8.39 0.82 11.78
C GLY A 259 9.72 0.27 12.30
N LYS A 260 10.16 -0.85 11.71
CA LYS A 260 11.43 -1.54 12.04
C LYS A 260 12.68 -0.66 11.94
N TYR A 261 12.62 0.37 11.11
CA TYR A 261 13.75 1.20 10.73
C TYR A 261 13.38 2.67 10.83
N TYR A 262 12.57 3.06 11.81
CA TYR A 262 12.15 4.45 11.93
C TYR A 262 13.35 5.38 12.24
N TYR A 263 14.07 5.11 13.33
CA TYR A 263 15.30 5.82 13.70
C TYR A 263 16.57 5.06 13.35
N ASN A 264 17.68 5.80 13.32
CA ASN A 264 19.03 5.26 13.29
C ASN A 264 19.23 4.24 14.42
N PHE A 265 19.97 3.19 14.11
CA PHE A 265 20.26 2.12 15.06
C PHE A 265 21.73 1.73 14.98
N CYS A 266 22.39 1.71 16.14
CA CYS A 266 23.75 1.20 16.24
C CYS A 266 23.74 -0.31 16.46
N ALA A 267 24.23 -1.06 15.47
CA ALA A 267 24.35 -2.52 15.59
C ALA A 267 25.32 -2.95 16.70
N ASN A 268 26.30 -2.11 17.05
CA ASN A 268 27.27 -2.43 18.09
C ASN A 268 26.76 -2.15 19.51
N CYS A 269 25.92 -1.12 19.68
CA CYS A 269 25.35 -0.77 20.98
C CYS A 269 23.99 -1.43 21.23
N ASP A 270 23.38 -2.05 20.21
CA ASP A 270 22.00 -2.57 20.21
C ASP A 270 20.97 -1.53 20.69
N LYS A 271 21.14 -0.28 20.23
CA LYS A 271 20.32 0.87 20.67
C LYS A 271 19.88 1.74 19.48
N VAL A 272 18.66 2.26 19.62
CA VAL A 272 18.14 3.35 18.79
C VAL A 272 18.89 4.63 19.15
N LEU A 273 19.35 5.36 18.13
CA LEU A 273 20.11 6.60 18.27
C LEU A 273 19.21 7.77 17.87
N GLU A 274 18.96 8.67 18.82
CA GLU A 274 18.28 9.95 18.54
C GLU A 274 19.27 10.97 17.96
N ASP A 275 20.53 10.94 18.42
CA ASP A 275 21.64 11.75 17.91
C ASP A 275 22.59 10.94 17.00
N CYS A 276 23.18 11.60 16.00
CA CYS A 276 24.02 10.97 14.98
C CYS A 276 25.37 10.41 15.47
N PHE A 277 25.71 10.52 16.76
CA PHE A 277 27.05 10.16 17.24
C PHE A 277 27.07 8.83 17.98
N CYS A 278 27.71 7.85 17.36
CA CYS A 278 28.22 6.66 18.01
C CYS A 278 29.64 6.42 17.48
N ASP A 279 30.62 6.30 18.36
CA ASP A 279 32.04 6.10 18.00
C ASP A 279 32.30 4.82 17.19
N LYS A 280 31.28 3.99 16.98
CA LYS A 280 31.37 2.67 16.35
C LYS A 280 30.53 2.62 15.07
N GLN A 281 31.22 2.59 13.93
CA GLN A 281 30.77 2.88 12.55
C GLN A 281 29.64 2.02 11.91
N LYS A 282 28.98 1.10 12.63
CA LYS A 282 27.90 0.27 12.04
C LYS A 282 26.52 0.80 12.40
N ILE A 283 26.13 1.91 11.76
CA ILE A 283 24.80 2.52 11.90
C ILE A 283 23.88 2.03 10.77
N VAL A 284 22.76 1.41 11.13
CA VAL A 284 21.64 1.18 10.22
C VAL A 284 20.80 2.45 10.19
N LYS A 285 20.70 3.05 9.01
CA LYS A 285 20.03 4.34 8.84
C LYS A 285 18.51 4.21 8.98
N GLY A 286 17.93 5.11 9.76
CA GLY A 286 16.48 5.23 9.92
C GLY A 286 15.82 6.00 8.79
N VAL A 287 14.55 5.71 8.54
CA VAL A 287 13.71 6.42 7.56
C VAL A 287 13.51 7.87 7.97
N TYR A 288 13.23 8.13 9.26
CA TYR A 288 13.12 9.49 9.77
C TYR A 288 14.42 10.27 9.51
N ASN A 289 15.57 9.68 9.85
CA ASN A 289 16.88 10.30 9.62
C ASN A 289 17.14 10.55 8.12
N ARG A 290 16.77 9.61 7.25
CA ARG A 290 16.88 9.81 5.80
C ARG A 290 16.04 10.99 5.32
N ILE A 291 14.79 11.10 5.78
CA ILE A 291 13.91 12.21 5.42
C ILE A 291 14.47 13.54 5.95
N MET A 292 15.00 13.57 7.17
CA MET A 292 15.63 14.77 7.74
C MET A 292 16.86 15.25 6.97
N GLU A 293 17.59 14.35 6.31
CA GLU A 293 18.71 14.76 5.45
C GLU A 293 18.27 15.38 4.13
N ILE A 294 17.15 14.91 3.57
CA ILE A 294 16.69 15.34 2.24
C ILE A 294 15.56 16.36 2.30
N LYS A 295 15.02 16.69 3.48
CA LYS A 295 13.97 17.71 3.59
C LYS A 295 14.46 19.08 3.14
N ASP A 296 13.57 19.83 2.50
CA ASP A 296 13.76 21.23 2.13
C ASP A 296 12.64 22.13 2.66
N LEU A 297 11.66 21.54 3.37
CA LEU A 297 10.61 22.24 4.09
C LEU A 297 10.63 21.89 5.58
N ASN A 298 10.08 22.80 6.39
CA ASN A 298 9.81 22.53 7.80
C ASN A 298 8.50 21.76 7.96
N PHE A 299 8.39 20.98 9.04
CA PHE A 299 7.15 20.30 9.41
C PHE A 299 5.95 21.27 9.45
N GLY A 300 4.77 20.77 9.11
CA GLY A 300 3.51 21.52 9.15
C GLY A 300 3.16 22.27 7.87
N HIS A 301 4.02 22.26 6.85
CA HIS A 301 3.72 22.85 5.54
C HIS A 301 3.06 21.80 4.64
N HIS A 302 1.73 21.80 4.59
CA HIS A 302 0.93 20.88 3.77
C HIS A 302 0.23 21.63 2.63
N PRO A 303 0.20 21.07 1.41
CA PRO A 303 -0.66 21.60 0.35
C PRO A 303 -2.14 21.58 0.76
N ILE A 304 -2.93 22.56 0.31
CA ILE A 304 -4.36 22.65 0.62
C ILE A 304 -5.13 21.41 0.15
N HIS A 305 -4.68 20.77 -0.94
CA HIS A 305 -5.30 19.58 -1.50
C HIS A 305 -4.93 18.29 -0.77
N ARG A 306 -4.01 18.32 0.21
CA ARG A 306 -3.49 17.14 0.87
C ARG A 306 -4.58 16.49 1.75
N PRO A 307 -4.91 15.20 1.52
CA PRO A 307 -5.84 14.48 2.39
C PRO A 307 -5.28 14.28 3.79
N GLN A 308 -6.16 14.08 4.76
CA GLN A 308 -5.74 13.73 6.12
C GLN A 308 -5.22 12.29 6.16
N TYR A 309 -4.09 12.10 6.85
CA TYR A 309 -3.56 10.79 7.23
C TYR A 309 -4.10 10.40 8.60
N TYR A 310 -4.85 9.31 8.67
CA TYR A 310 -5.38 8.71 9.89
C TYR A 310 -4.50 7.55 10.30
N TYR A 311 -3.91 7.63 11.49
CA TYR A 311 -3.21 6.50 12.06
C TYR A 311 -4.22 5.40 12.43
N GLN A 312 -3.86 4.16 12.13
CA GLN A 312 -4.64 2.99 12.51
C GLN A 312 -3.72 1.87 13.00
N ILE A 313 -4.30 0.96 13.77
CA ILE A 313 -3.65 -0.27 14.19
C ILE A 313 -4.59 -1.41 13.85
N PRO A 314 -4.23 -2.27 12.87
CA PRO A 314 -5.00 -3.47 12.53
C PRO A 314 -5.36 -4.27 13.77
N LEU A 315 -6.55 -4.89 13.77
CA LEU A 315 -6.99 -5.71 14.91
C LEU A 315 -5.99 -6.80 15.27
N GLU A 316 -5.25 -7.31 14.28
CA GLU A 316 -4.19 -8.30 14.51
C GLU A 316 -3.03 -7.82 15.38
N PHE A 317 -2.79 -6.50 15.44
CA PHE A 317 -1.71 -5.89 16.20
C PHE A 317 -2.14 -5.39 17.58
N ILE A 318 -3.43 -5.47 17.93
CA ILE A 318 -3.92 -5.05 19.25
C ILE A 318 -3.51 -6.08 20.31
N PRO A 319 -2.69 -5.70 21.31
CA PRO A 319 -2.29 -6.61 22.38
C PRO A 319 -3.49 -7.13 23.17
N GLY A 320 -3.52 -8.45 23.40
CA GLY A 320 -4.60 -9.11 24.12
C GLY A 320 -5.80 -9.51 23.26
N LEU A 321 -5.89 -9.06 22.01
CA LEU A 321 -6.93 -9.48 21.07
C LEU A 321 -6.47 -10.68 20.22
N GLY A 322 -6.67 -11.89 20.74
CA GLY A 322 -6.32 -13.14 20.06
C GLY A 322 -7.20 -13.46 18.85
N LYS A 323 -6.78 -14.44 18.04
CA LYS A 323 -7.47 -14.85 16.79
C LYS A 323 -8.97 -15.08 16.97
N LYS A 324 -9.38 -15.88 17.96
CA LYS A 324 -10.80 -16.17 18.26
C LYS A 324 -11.60 -14.91 18.59
N GLY A 325 -10.99 -13.97 19.32
CA GLY A 325 -11.63 -12.70 19.66
C GLY A 325 -11.86 -11.82 18.43
N ARG A 326 -10.89 -11.80 17.50
CA ARG A 326 -11.04 -11.11 16.21
C ARG A 326 -12.13 -11.72 15.35
N GLU A 327 -12.16 -13.04 15.22
CA GLU A 327 -13.17 -13.76 14.44
C GLU A 327 -14.58 -13.46 14.97
N LYS A 328 -14.78 -13.54 16.29
CA LYS A 328 -16.06 -13.19 16.93
C LYS A 328 -16.43 -11.73 16.69
N ALA A 329 -15.47 -10.80 16.81
CA ALA A 329 -15.73 -9.39 16.56
C ALA A 329 -16.16 -9.14 15.12
N LEU A 330 -15.51 -9.77 14.14
CA LEU A 330 -15.87 -9.62 12.73
C LEU A 330 -17.28 -10.15 12.44
N GLN A 331 -17.64 -11.30 13.03
CA GLN A 331 -18.99 -11.87 12.88
C GLN A 331 -20.10 -10.96 13.42
N GLU A 332 -19.83 -10.25 14.51
CA GLU A 332 -20.85 -9.48 15.25
C GLU A 332 -20.89 -8.00 14.90
N LEU A 333 -19.73 -7.42 14.54
CA LEU A 333 -19.55 -6.00 14.34
C LEU A 333 -19.31 -5.61 12.88
N GLY A 334 -19.13 -6.60 12.00
CA GLY A 334 -18.85 -6.39 10.58
C GLY A 334 -17.35 -6.37 10.28
N THR A 335 -16.91 -5.46 9.43
CA THR A 335 -15.54 -5.49 8.90
C THR A 335 -14.54 -4.81 9.84
N GLU A 336 -13.27 -5.11 9.67
CA GLU A 336 -12.17 -4.49 10.42
C GLU A 336 -12.19 -2.96 10.27
N ALA A 337 -12.40 -2.43 9.05
CA ALA A 337 -12.53 -0.99 8.84
C ALA A 337 -13.70 -0.38 9.62
N GLN A 338 -14.85 -1.08 9.71
CA GLN A 338 -15.99 -0.63 10.51
C GLN A 338 -15.66 -0.63 12.01
N ILE A 339 -15.07 -1.72 12.52
CA ILE A 339 -14.68 -1.85 13.92
C ILE A 339 -13.69 -0.75 14.31
N LEU A 340 -12.67 -0.53 13.47
CA LEU A 340 -11.60 0.43 13.77
C LEU A 340 -12.04 1.88 13.65
N HIS A 341 -13.01 2.23 12.80
CA HIS A 341 -13.29 3.64 12.48
C HIS A 341 -14.75 4.10 12.59
N GLN A 342 -15.73 3.20 12.66
CA GLN A 342 -17.15 3.57 12.56
C GLN A 342 -17.98 3.13 13.77
N ILE A 343 -17.70 1.97 14.35
CA ILE A 343 -18.49 1.43 15.47
C ILE A 343 -18.30 2.31 16.72
N SER A 344 -19.40 2.66 17.39
CA SER A 344 -19.36 3.50 18.60
C SER A 344 -18.66 2.80 19.77
N GLU A 345 -18.07 3.60 20.66
CA GLU A 345 -17.40 3.10 21.85
C GLU A 345 -18.33 2.23 22.72
N GLU A 346 -19.56 2.68 22.95
CA GLU A 346 -20.57 1.91 23.71
C GLU A 346 -20.81 0.52 23.11
N LYS A 347 -20.87 0.42 21.78
CA LYS A 347 -21.05 -0.87 21.12
C LYS A 347 -19.77 -1.71 21.22
N LEU A 348 -18.58 -1.12 21.10
CA LEU A 348 -17.31 -1.84 21.26
C LEU A 348 -17.18 -2.46 22.67
N ARG A 349 -17.58 -1.75 23.73
CA ARG A 349 -17.53 -2.23 25.13
C ARG A 349 -18.39 -3.46 25.41
N LYS A 350 -19.35 -3.78 24.54
CA LYS A 350 -20.16 -5.02 24.63
C LYS A 350 -19.39 -6.27 24.19
N TYR A 351 -18.31 -6.10 23.42
CA TYR A 351 -17.57 -7.20 22.79
C TYR A 351 -16.10 -7.26 23.20
N PHE A 352 -15.52 -6.14 23.60
CA PHE A 352 -14.12 -6.01 23.96
C PHE A 352 -13.95 -5.57 25.41
N SER A 353 -12.81 -5.91 26.01
CA SER A 353 -12.42 -5.36 27.30
C SER A 353 -12.15 -3.86 27.19
N ASP A 354 -12.29 -3.13 28.30
CA ASP A 354 -12.04 -1.69 28.35
C ASP A 354 -10.65 -1.32 27.79
N LYS A 355 -9.64 -2.14 28.07
CA LYS A 355 -8.28 -1.99 27.55
C LYS A 355 -8.21 -2.03 26.01
N ILE A 356 -8.94 -2.95 25.38
CA ILE A 356 -8.97 -3.05 23.91
C ILE A 356 -9.74 -1.88 23.31
N VAL A 357 -10.87 -1.50 23.93
CA VAL A 357 -11.67 -0.34 23.48
C VAL A 357 -10.84 0.93 23.54
N GLU A 358 -10.12 1.17 24.64
CA GLU A 358 -9.24 2.33 24.80
C GLU A 358 -8.17 2.38 23.70
N ILE A 359 -7.56 1.25 23.34
CA ILE A 359 -6.59 1.18 22.24
C ILE A 359 -7.24 1.58 20.91
N ILE A 360 -8.45 1.09 20.61
CA ILE A 360 -9.17 1.42 19.38
C ILE A 360 -9.50 2.92 19.34
N ILE A 361 -10.03 3.48 20.43
CA ILE A 361 -10.42 4.89 20.51
C ILE A 361 -9.20 5.82 20.40
N LYS A 362 -8.15 5.58 21.20
CA LYS A 362 -6.90 6.34 21.08
C LYS A 362 -6.26 6.19 19.69
N GLY A 363 -6.42 5.02 19.06
CA GLY A 363 -6.00 4.78 17.70
C GLY A 363 -6.68 5.73 16.71
N ARG A 364 -8.02 5.87 16.80
CA ARG A 364 -8.81 6.81 15.97
C ARG A 364 -8.38 8.26 16.15
N GLU A 365 -8.02 8.63 17.37
CA GLU A 365 -7.59 9.98 17.75
C GLU A 365 -6.12 10.27 17.40
N GLY A 366 -5.33 9.24 17.04
CA GLY A 366 -3.89 9.36 16.86
C GLY A 366 -3.15 9.69 18.17
N SER A 367 -3.73 9.34 19.33
CA SER A 367 -3.24 9.67 20.67
C SER A 367 -2.59 8.48 21.40
N LEU A 368 -2.36 7.37 20.70
CA LEU A 368 -1.71 6.20 21.26
C LEU A 368 -0.27 6.48 21.68
N SER A 369 0.10 6.01 22.87
CA SER A 369 1.49 6.03 23.32
C SER A 369 2.24 4.87 22.65
N LEU A 370 3.33 5.18 21.95
CA LEU A 370 4.08 4.21 21.18
C LEU A 370 5.54 4.18 21.64
N GLN A 371 6.09 2.97 21.78
CA GLN A 371 7.52 2.74 21.81
C GLN A 371 8.02 2.68 20.36
N ARG A 372 8.99 3.52 20.02
CA ARG A 372 9.57 3.59 18.67
C ARG A 372 10.35 2.32 18.31
N GLY A 373 10.28 1.93 17.04
CA GLY A 373 11.09 0.87 16.46
C GLY A 373 12.45 1.35 15.92
N GLY A 374 13.33 0.40 15.59
CA GLY A 374 14.66 0.66 15.04
C GLY A 374 15.50 -0.61 14.92
N GLY A 375 16.46 -0.61 14.00
CA GLY A 375 17.41 -1.72 13.86
C GLY A 375 16.81 -3.07 13.47
N GLY A 376 15.66 -3.07 12.79
CA GLY A 376 14.95 -4.31 12.42
C GLY A 376 13.92 -4.77 13.46
N LYS A 377 13.83 -4.10 14.62
CA LYS A 377 12.83 -4.35 15.67
C LYS A 377 11.65 -3.40 15.51
N TYR A 378 10.43 -3.93 15.45
CA TYR A 378 9.21 -3.11 15.44
C TYR A 378 9.06 -2.34 16.76
N GLY A 379 8.44 -1.17 16.67
CA GLY A 379 7.91 -0.48 17.83
C GLY A 379 6.74 -1.23 18.45
N LYS A 380 6.21 -0.71 19.56
CA LYS A 380 5.11 -1.33 20.31
C LYS A 380 4.08 -0.30 20.73
N VAL A 381 2.82 -0.71 20.74
CA VAL A 381 1.77 0.02 21.44
C VAL A 381 2.03 -0.12 22.94
N MET A 382 2.19 1.00 23.62
CA MET A 382 2.30 1.04 25.08
C MET A 382 0.90 1.06 25.65
N VAL A 383 0.61 0.14 26.56
CA VAL A 383 -0.68 0.03 27.22
C VAL A 383 -0.54 0.20 28.72
#